data_AF-A0A1P8WNI6-F1
#
_entry.id   AF-A0A1P8WNI6-F1
#
_cell.length_a   1.000
_cell.length_b   1.000
_cell.length_c   1.000
_cell.angle_alpha   90.00
_cell.angle_beta   90.00
_cell.angle_gamma   90.00
#
_symmetry.space_group_name_H-M   'P 1'
#
loop_
_entity.id
_entity.type
_entity.pdbx_description
1 polymer ?
#
loop_
_entity_poly.entity_id
_entity_poly.type
_entity_poly.pdbx_seq_one_letter_code
_entity_poly.pdbx_strand_id
1 'polypeptide(L)'
;MNASSTLRLPYEHLNLRRNPFGELSLEEWATLAIVDVEAAVHRLRQPRHTVQFIGEKGYGKTTHLLAIRSRFPDAGYVHIPEGQRAAVPAGAPIIIDEAQRLTWWQRLTTFRAHVPLVLGTHRDFTGELLRSGRTVETIRVEHATNAERLQQLLNARIEKSRRDAGAIPSISSGTVHRLLKKYGPDIRSAIHEMYVTFQSLNNIRCV
;
A
#
# COMPACT_ATOMS: atom_id res chain seq x y z
N MET A 1 23.32 48.15 12.33
CA MET A 1 23.64 47.02 11.42
C MET A 1 22.57 45.96 11.64
N ASN A 2 21.60 45.84 10.75
CA ASN A 2 20.50 44.88 10.88
C ASN A 2 21.00 43.51 10.44
N ALA A 3 21.05 42.57 11.37
CA ALA A 3 21.26 41.16 11.09
C ALA A 3 20.03 40.64 10.32
N SER A 4 20.16 40.55 9.00
CA SER A 4 19.19 39.84 8.17
C SER A 4 19.31 38.36 8.52
N SER A 5 18.40 37.85 9.35
CA SER A 5 18.29 36.42 9.57
C SER A 5 17.88 35.80 8.25
N THR A 6 18.84 35.21 7.54
CA THR A 6 18.56 34.42 6.33
C THR A 6 17.68 33.25 6.74
N LEU A 7 16.38 33.40 6.55
CA LEU A 7 15.39 32.34 6.67
C LEU A 7 15.75 31.26 5.64
N ARG A 8 16.53 30.25 6.06
CA ARG A 8 16.78 29.07 5.25
C ARG A 8 15.51 28.25 5.16
N LEU A 9 15.13 27.91 3.94
CA LEU A 9 13.95 27.08 3.74
C LEU A 9 14.27 25.65 4.21
N PRO A 10 13.31 24.94 4.84
CA PRO A 10 13.50 23.54 5.18
C PRO A 10 13.94 22.74 3.94
N TYR A 11 14.97 21.90 4.12
CA TYR A 11 15.51 21.01 3.08
C TYR A 11 16.14 21.68 1.85
N GLU A 12 16.34 23.01 1.88
CA GLU A 12 17.07 23.73 0.83
C GLU A 12 18.48 23.17 0.62
N HIS A 13 19.16 22.77 1.70
CA HIS A 13 20.48 22.14 1.67
C HIS A 13 20.52 20.76 0.99
N LEU A 14 19.35 20.17 0.71
CA LEU A 14 19.20 18.93 -0.06
C LEU A 14 18.65 19.18 -1.47
N ASN A 15 18.41 20.44 -1.86
CA ASN A 15 17.70 20.81 -3.09
C ASN A 15 16.28 20.19 -3.16
N LEU A 16 15.59 20.11 -2.01
CA LEU A 16 14.22 19.59 -1.92
C LEU A 16 13.25 20.67 -1.43
N ARG A 17 11.98 20.55 -1.84
CA ARG A 17 10.87 21.41 -1.40
C ARG A 17 10.31 20.97 -0.05
N ARG A 18 10.45 19.68 0.30
CA ARG A 18 9.92 19.03 1.50
C ARG A 18 10.58 17.67 1.71
N ASN A 19 10.30 17.02 2.84
CA ASN A 19 10.65 15.61 3.05
C ASN A 19 9.88 14.71 2.04
N PRO A 20 10.57 13.89 1.23
CA PRO A 20 9.93 13.07 0.22
C PRO A 20 9.20 11.84 0.79
N PHE A 21 9.34 11.51 2.07
CA PHE A 21 8.80 10.27 2.66
C PHE A 21 7.67 10.50 3.67
N GLY A 22 6.88 11.57 3.48
CA GLY A 22 5.59 11.71 4.17
C GLY A 22 4.61 10.59 3.78
N GLU A 23 3.33 10.75 4.13
CA GLU A 23 2.31 9.73 3.80
C GLU A 23 2.32 9.35 2.30
N LEU A 24 2.09 8.06 2.03
CA LEU A 24 1.95 7.53 0.68
C LEU A 24 0.51 7.72 0.20
N SER A 25 0.35 8.25 -1.02
CA SER A 25 -0.93 8.27 -1.71
C SER A 25 -1.37 6.87 -2.14
N LEU A 26 -2.66 6.71 -2.49
CA LEU A 26 -3.19 5.43 -2.99
C LEU A 26 -2.50 4.95 -4.26
N GLU A 27 -2.13 5.86 -5.16
CA GLU A 27 -1.40 5.54 -6.39
C GLU A 27 0.01 5.02 -6.10
N GLU A 28 0.71 5.63 -5.12
CA GLU A 28 2.05 5.20 -4.73
C GLU A 28 2.02 3.85 -4.01
N TRP A 29 0.96 3.58 -3.25
CA TRP A 29 0.68 2.24 -2.77
C TRP A 29 0.48 1.28 -3.95
N ALA A 30 -0.29 1.66 -4.97
CA ALA A 30 -0.50 0.80 -6.13
C ALA A 30 0.80 0.42 -6.86
N THR A 31 1.76 1.33 -6.98
CA THR A 31 3.08 1.05 -7.58
C THR A 31 3.87 -0.04 -6.83
N LEU A 32 3.65 -0.16 -5.52
CA LEU A 32 4.28 -1.18 -4.67
C LEU A 32 3.55 -2.51 -4.69
N ALA A 33 2.32 -2.57 -5.22
CA ALA A 33 1.61 -3.83 -5.35
C ALA A 33 2.42 -4.75 -6.27
N ILE A 34 2.54 -6.01 -5.86
CA ILE A 34 3.46 -6.96 -6.49
C ILE A 34 2.74 -7.73 -7.60
N VAL A 35 1.44 -7.91 -7.43
CA VAL A 35 0.58 -8.61 -8.37
C VAL A 35 0.22 -7.69 -9.53
N ASP A 36 0.09 -8.26 -10.72
CA ASP A 36 -0.57 -7.61 -11.83
C ASP A 36 -2.05 -7.37 -11.47
N VAL A 37 -2.32 -6.17 -10.98
CA VAL A 37 -3.66 -5.74 -10.56
C VAL A 37 -4.62 -5.72 -11.75
N GLU A 38 -4.15 -5.61 -13.00
CA GLU A 38 -5.03 -5.54 -14.18
C GLU A 38 -5.82 -6.82 -14.41
N ALA A 39 -5.15 -7.98 -14.27
CA ALA A 39 -5.82 -9.28 -14.43
C ALA A 39 -6.92 -9.46 -13.38
N ALA A 40 -6.64 -9.09 -12.12
CA ALA A 40 -7.63 -9.12 -11.04
C ALA A 40 -8.77 -8.11 -11.29
N VAL A 41 -8.46 -6.90 -11.73
CA VAL A 41 -9.45 -5.85 -12.06
C VAL A 41 -10.39 -6.30 -13.17
N HIS A 42 -9.87 -6.93 -14.23
CA HIS A 42 -10.70 -7.45 -15.31
C HIS A 42 -11.71 -8.49 -14.80
N ARG A 43 -11.27 -9.44 -13.97
CA ARG A 43 -12.15 -10.46 -13.37
C ARG A 43 -13.15 -9.87 -12.39
N LEU A 44 -12.75 -8.85 -11.62
CA LEU A 44 -13.62 -8.14 -10.69
C LEU A 44 -14.75 -7.34 -11.37
N ARG A 45 -14.78 -7.24 -12.70
CA ARG A 45 -15.98 -6.74 -13.41
C ARG A 45 -17.11 -7.76 -13.46
N GLN A 46 -16.82 -9.04 -13.19
CA GLN A 46 -17.82 -10.09 -13.17
C GLN A 46 -18.55 -10.12 -11.81
N PRO A 47 -19.88 -10.24 -11.82
CA PRO A 47 -20.62 -10.40 -10.57
C PRO A 47 -20.19 -11.67 -9.84
N ARG A 48 -20.30 -11.67 -8.51
CA ARG A 48 -19.95 -12.81 -7.64
C ARG A 48 -18.51 -13.33 -7.79
N HIS A 49 -17.62 -12.58 -8.43
CA HIS A 49 -16.21 -12.87 -8.40
C HIS A 49 -15.59 -12.40 -7.08
N THR A 50 -14.69 -13.18 -6.51
CA THR A 50 -13.92 -12.80 -5.32
C THR A 50 -12.44 -12.96 -5.58
N VAL A 51 -11.67 -11.92 -5.29
CA VAL A 51 -10.22 -11.99 -5.16
C VAL A 51 -9.88 -11.96 -3.66
N GLN A 52 -9.13 -12.94 -3.17
CA GLN A 52 -8.60 -12.92 -1.80
C GLN A 52 -7.06 -12.87 -1.81
N PHE A 53 -6.52 -11.90 -1.08
CA PHE A 53 -5.11 -11.78 -0.76
C PHE A 53 -4.86 -12.41 0.59
N ILE A 54 -4.11 -13.50 0.62
CA ILE A 54 -3.76 -14.24 1.84
C ILE A 54 -2.29 -13.97 2.18
N GLY A 55 -2.02 -13.66 3.43
CA GLY A 55 -0.65 -13.52 3.95
C GLY A 55 -0.65 -12.88 5.34
N GLU A 56 0.46 -13.01 6.06
CA GLU A 56 0.61 -12.50 7.43
C GLU A 56 0.54 -10.97 7.54
N LYS A 57 0.52 -10.44 8.77
CA LYS A 57 0.49 -8.99 9.00
C LYS A 57 1.75 -8.35 8.43
N GLY A 58 1.58 -7.23 7.72
CA GLY A 58 2.68 -6.56 7.04
C GLY A 58 2.99 -7.09 5.63
N TYR A 59 2.33 -8.14 5.12
CA TYR A 59 2.62 -8.72 3.80
C TYR A 59 2.05 -7.92 2.61
N GLY A 60 1.84 -6.61 2.73
CA GLY A 60 1.37 -5.79 1.61
C GLY A 60 -0.04 -6.11 1.06
N LYS A 61 -0.89 -6.85 1.80
CA LYS A 61 -2.30 -7.09 1.41
C LYS A 61 -3.04 -5.77 1.21
N THR A 62 -2.97 -4.86 2.19
CA THR A 62 -3.59 -3.54 2.13
C THR A 62 -3.15 -2.78 0.88
N THR A 63 -1.87 -2.88 0.50
CA THR A 63 -1.33 -2.28 -0.73
C THR A 63 -2.07 -2.75 -1.98
N HIS A 64 -2.27 -4.06 -2.14
CA HIS A 64 -3.03 -4.63 -3.26
C HIS A 64 -4.51 -4.22 -3.24
N LEU A 65 -5.12 -4.19 -2.05
CA LEU A 65 -6.51 -3.76 -1.87
C LEU A 65 -6.70 -2.30 -2.30
N LEU A 66 -5.78 -1.41 -1.91
CA LEU A 66 -5.81 0.00 -2.28
C LEU A 66 -5.52 0.21 -3.77
N ALA A 67 -4.63 -0.60 -4.35
CA ALA A 67 -4.35 -0.62 -5.79
C ALA A 67 -5.58 -1.00 -6.61
N ILE A 68 -6.36 -1.99 -6.15
CA ILE A 68 -7.62 -2.35 -6.79
C ILE A 68 -8.64 -1.24 -6.60
N ARG A 69 -8.78 -0.70 -5.39
CA ARG A 69 -9.74 0.37 -5.07
C ARG A 69 -9.59 1.57 -6.02
N SER A 70 -8.36 1.98 -6.36
CA SER A 70 -8.13 3.12 -7.25
C SER A 70 -8.66 2.91 -8.67
N ARG A 71 -8.99 1.66 -9.06
CA ARG A 71 -9.54 1.32 -10.39
C ARG A 71 -11.07 1.25 -10.42
N PHE A 72 -11.72 1.37 -9.27
CA PHE A 72 -13.18 1.26 -9.12
C PHE A 72 -13.74 2.45 -8.34
N PRO A 73 -14.31 3.45 -9.03
CA PRO A 73 -14.87 4.65 -8.38
C PRO A 73 -15.96 4.33 -7.34
N ASP A 74 -16.77 3.30 -7.60
CA ASP A 74 -17.89 2.88 -6.75
C ASP A 74 -17.49 1.82 -5.70
N ALA A 75 -16.19 1.61 -5.46
CA ALA A 75 -15.73 0.61 -4.51
C ALA A 75 -16.01 1.02 -3.06
N GLY A 76 -16.65 0.13 -2.32
CA GLY A 76 -16.81 0.24 -0.88
C GLY A 76 -15.56 -0.31 -0.19
N TYR A 77 -14.90 0.46 0.68
CA TYR A 77 -13.70 0.01 1.39
C TYR A 77 -13.87 0.08 2.90
N VAL A 78 -13.48 -0.99 3.59
CA VAL A 78 -13.38 -1.02 5.06
C VAL A 78 -12.12 -1.75 5.51
N HIS A 79 -11.46 -1.19 6.52
CA HIS A 79 -10.45 -1.87 7.31
C HIS A 79 -11.04 -2.21 8.67
N ILE A 80 -10.97 -3.49 9.09
CA ILE A 80 -11.52 -3.94 10.37
C ILE A 80 -10.40 -3.95 11.42
N PRO A 81 -10.38 -3.00 12.38
CA PRO A 81 -9.33 -2.95 13.40
C PRO A 81 -9.39 -4.13 14.36
N GLU A 82 -8.30 -4.36 15.09
CA GLU A 82 -8.25 -5.42 16.08
C GLU A 82 -9.16 -5.10 17.28
N GLY A 83 -9.92 -6.10 17.74
CA GLY A 83 -10.85 -5.94 18.85
C GLY A 83 -12.07 -5.07 18.56
N GLN A 84 -12.23 -4.56 17.33
CA GLN A 84 -13.33 -3.67 16.95
C GLN A 84 -14.22 -4.28 15.89
N ARG A 85 -15.45 -3.74 15.78
CA ARG A 85 -16.38 -4.05 14.69
C ARG A 85 -16.42 -2.86 13.74
N ALA A 86 -16.43 -3.15 12.46
CA ALA A 86 -16.70 -2.16 11.42
C ALA A 86 -17.88 -2.63 10.57
N ALA A 87 -18.71 -1.68 10.13
CA ALA A 87 -19.78 -1.95 9.19
C ALA A 87 -19.19 -2.24 7.79
N VAL A 88 -19.76 -3.21 7.08
CA VAL A 88 -19.37 -3.48 5.68
C VAL A 88 -20.08 -2.45 4.80
N PRO A 89 -19.35 -1.62 4.03
CA PRO A 89 -19.95 -0.59 3.20
C PRO A 89 -20.61 -1.19 1.97
N ALA A 90 -21.55 -0.44 1.37
CA ALA A 90 -22.00 -0.71 0.02
C ALA A 90 -20.92 -0.34 -1.00
N GLY A 91 -20.96 -0.97 -2.18
CA GLY A 91 -20.08 -0.67 -3.31
C GLY A 91 -19.90 -1.85 -4.25
N ALA A 92 -19.23 -1.62 -5.37
CA ALA A 92 -18.92 -2.64 -6.38
C ALA A 92 -17.52 -2.40 -6.97
N PRO A 93 -16.49 -3.16 -6.55
CA PRO A 93 -16.52 -4.24 -5.56
C PRO A 93 -16.64 -3.74 -4.11
N ILE A 94 -16.96 -4.66 -3.20
CA ILE A 94 -16.76 -4.45 -1.75
C ILE A 94 -15.36 -4.97 -1.39
N ILE A 95 -14.55 -4.10 -0.80
CA ILE A 95 -13.16 -4.33 -0.43
C ILE A 95 -13.05 -4.34 1.10
N ILE A 96 -12.59 -5.45 1.65
CA ILE A 96 -12.52 -5.69 3.10
C ILE A 96 -11.09 -6.07 3.46
N ASP A 97 -10.42 -5.19 4.20
CA ASP A 97 -9.12 -5.46 4.81
C ASP A 97 -9.31 -6.06 6.21
N GLU A 98 -8.47 -7.04 6.55
CA GLU A 98 -8.60 -7.88 7.74
C GLU A 98 -9.91 -8.69 7.81
N ALA A 99 -10.33 -9.27 6.68
CA ALA A 99 -11.60 -9.99 6.53
C ALA A 99 -11.76 -11.21 7.47
N GLN A 100 -10.68 -11.76 8.02
CA GLN A 100 -10.75 -12.77 9.09
C GLN A 100 -11.51 -12.28 10.34
N ARG A 101 -11.61 -10.96 10.53
CA ARG A 101 -12.31 -10.32 11.63
C ARG A 101 -13.80 -10.08 11.39
N LEU A 102 -14.31 -10.38 10.18
CA LEU A 102 -15.75 -10.36 9.94
C LEU A 102 -16.47 -11.31 10.89
N THR A 103 -17.55 -10.83 11.49
CA THR A 103 -18.46 -11.68 12.27
C THR A 103 -19.14 -12.71 11.37
N TRP A 104 -19.64 -13.79 11.97
CA TRP A 104 -20.38 -14.82 11.24
C TRP A 104 -21.53 -14.24 10.39
N TRP A 105 -22.32 -13.34 10.96
CA TRP A 105 -23.44 -12.69 10.26
C TRP A 105 -22.98 -11.80 9.09
N GLN A 106 -21.86 -11.08 9.27
CA GLN A 106 -21.29 -10.28 8.19
C GLN A 106 -20.75 -11.16 7.06
N ARG A 107 -20.12 -12.30 7.36
CA ARG A 107 -19.69 -13.26 6.32
C ARG A 107 -20.90 -13.81 5.58
N LEU A 108 -21.92 -14.24 6.31
CA LEU A 108 -23.13 -14.84 5.76
C LEU A 108 -23.85 -13.92 4.75
N THR A 109 -23.90 -12.62 5.06
CA THR A 109 -24.52 -11.58 4.22
C THR A 109 -23.59 -11.14 3.10
N THR A 110 -22.35 -10.79 3.42
CA THR A 110 -21.36 -10.27 2.44
C THR A 110 -21.03 -11.31 1.37
N PHE A 111 -20.78 -12.57 1.75
CA PHE A 111 -20.40 -13.60 0.78
C PHE A 111 -21.55 -13.94 -0.18
N ARG A 112 -22.81 -13.73 0.22
CA ARG A 112 -23.97 -13.92 -0.66
C ARG A 112 -24.28 -12.73 -1.55
N ALA A 113 -23.68 -11.56 -1.31
CA ALA A 113 -23.90 -10.37 -2.12
C ALA A 113 -23.57 -10.62 -3.60
N HIS A 114 -24.30 -9.97 -4.51
CA HIS A 114 -24.12 -10.17 -5.95
C HIS A 114 -22.90 -9.43 -6.52
N VAL A 115 -22.45 -8.38 -5.83
CA VAL A 115 -21.29 -7.56 -6.23
C VAL A 115 -19.97 -8.32 -6.05
N PRO A 116 -18.91 -7.98 -6.79
CA PRO A 116 -17.60 -8.60 -6.61
C PRO A 116 -16.99 -8.26 -5.23
N LEU A 117 -16.10 -9.12 -4.74
CA LEU A 117 -15.43 -8.94 -3.44
C LEU A 117 -13.92 -8.93 -3.59
N VAL A 118 -13.25 -8.13 -2.76
CA VAL A 118 -11.79 -8.14 -2.59
C VAL A 118 -11.48 -8.27 -1.11
N LEU A 119 -10.79 -9.34 -0.72
CA LEU A 119 -10.55 -9.65 0.69
C LEU A 119 -9.04 -9.62 0.98
N GLY A 120 -8.63 -8.86 1.99
CA GLY A 120 -7.31 -9.00 2.61
C GLY A 120 -7.46 -9.82 3.89
N THR A 121 -6.79 -10.96 4.02
CA THR A 121 -7.01 -11.89 5.15
C THR A 121 -5.77 -12.71 5.52
N HIS A 122 -5.73 -13.21 6.75
CA HIS A 122 -4.76 -14.24 7.18
C HIS A 122 -5.32 -15.67 7.03
N ARG A 123 -6.62 -15.80 6.79
CA ARG A 123 -7.34 -17.08 6.68
C ARG A 123 -7.88 -17.28 5.27
N ASP A 124 -7.81 -18.51 4.78
CA ASP A 124 -8.40 -18.87 3.50
C ASP A 124 -9.92 -19.03 3.60
N PHE A 125 -10.66 -18.26 2.80
CA PHE A 125 -12.12 -18.29 2.73
C PHE A 125 -12.67 -19.07 1.54
N THR A 126 -11.83 -19.73 0.74
CA THR A 126 -12.22 -20.40 -0.52
C THR A 126 -13.45 -21.28 -0.34
N GLY A 127 -13.45 -22.16 0.68
CA GLY A 127 -14.57 -23.07 0.92
C GLY A 127 -15.89 -22.36 1.27
N GLU A 128 -15.85 -21.28 2.06
CA GLU A 128 -17.04 -20.49 2.42
C GLU A 128 -17.58 -19.72 1.21
N LEU A 129 -16.68 -19.15 0.40
CA LEU A 129 -17.02 -18.39 -0.80
C LEU A 129 -17.60 -19.27 -1.90
N LEU A 130 -16.99 -20.43 -2.19
CA LEU A 130 -17.51 -21.38 -3.17
C LEU A 130 -18.92 -21.86 -2.78
N ARG A 131 -19.16 -22.17 -1.50
CA ARG A 131 -20.49 -22.55 -0.99
C ARG A 131 -21.53 -21.44 -1.13
N SER A 132 -21.11 -20.18 -1.23
CA SER A 132 -22.00 -19.03 -1.49
C SER A 132 -22.28 -18.78 -2.99
N GLY A 133 -21.78 -19.65 -3.87
CA GLY A 133 -21.98 -19.54 -5.32
C GLY A 133 -21.06 -18.51 -5.98
N ARG A 134 -19.85 -18.32 -5.44
CA ARG A 134 -18.85 -17.40 -5.97
C ARG A 134 -17.76 -18.12 -6.73
N THR A 135 -17.17 -17.45 -7.71
CA THR A 135 -15.86 -17.82 -8.27
C THR A 135 -14.78 -17.15 -7.45
N VAL A 136 -13.71 -17.87 -7.11
CA VAL A 136 -12.67 -17.38 -6.18
C VAL A 136 -11.30 -17.44 -6.85
N GLU A 137 -10.58 -16.34 -6.78
CA GLU A 137 -9.16 -16.25 -7.04
C GLU A 137 -8.42 -16.02 -5.72
N THR A 138 -7.41 -16.84 -5.45
CA THR A 138 -6.59 -16.74 -4.24
C THR A 138 -5.17 -16.35 -4.61
N ILE A 139 -4.72 -15.22 -4.07
CA ILE A 139 -3.37 -14.70 -4.27
C ILE A 139 -2.65 -14.72 -2.93
N ARG A 140 -1.58 -15.53 -2.84
CA ARG A 140 -0.71 -15.55 -1.66
C ARG A 140 0.33 -14.45 -1.81
N VAL A 141 0.38 -13.54 -0.84
CA VAL A 141 1.30 -12.37 -0.88
C VAL A 141 2.64 -12.68 -0.19
N GLU A 142 2.88 -13.96 0.12
CA GLU A 142 4.13 -14.46 0.70
C GLU A 142 5.31 -14.16 -0.26
N HIS A 143 6.41 -13.63 0.29
CA HIS A 143 7.69 -13.36 -0.38
C HIS A 143 7.80 -12.23 -1.41
N ALA A 144 6.75 -11.43 -1.60
CA ALA A 144 6.66 -10.73 -2.87
C ALA A 144 7.31 -9.32 -2.89
N THR A 145 8.04 -8.82 -1.87
CA THR A 145 8.55 -7.42 -1.94
C THR A 145 9.58 -7.21 -3.05
N ASN A 146 9.19 -6.47 -4.10
CA ASN A 146 10.05 -6.18 -5.24
C ASN A 146 11.00 -5.01 -4.89
N ALA A 147 12.26 -5.35 -4.59
CA ALA A 147 13.32 -4.39 -4.25
C ALA A 147 13.51 -3.31 -5.32
N GLU A 148 13.41 -3.68 -6.59
CA GLU A 148 13.54 -2.75 -7.69
C GLU A 148 12.39 -1.73 -7.71
N ARG A 149 11.14 -2.19 -7.57
CA ARG A 149 9.95 -1.31 -7.48
C ARG A 149 10.03 -0.39 -6.26
N LEU A 150 10.47 -0.90 -5.11
CA LEU A 150 10.68 -0.07 -3.93
C LEU A 150 11.75 1.00 -4.20
N GLN A 151 12.89 0.63 -4.78
CA GLN A 151 13.95 1.59 -5.12
C GLN A 151 13.45 2.67 -6.09
N GLN A 152 12.73 2.25 -7.13
CA GLN A 152 12.15 3.15 -8.12
C GLN A 152 11.16 4.13 -7.47
N LEU A 153 10.24 3.63 -6.61
CA LEU A 153 9.32 4.49 -5.89
C LEU A 153 10.05 5.50 -5.01
N LEU A 154 11.00 5.04 -4.19
CA LEU A 154 11.70 5.92 -3.24
C LEU A 154 12.45 7.04 -3.98
N ASN A 155 13.16 6.72 -5.07
CA ASN A 155 13.86 7.72 -5.87
C ASN A 155 12.90 8.63 -6.64
N ALA A 156 11.79 8.12 -7.19
CA ALA A 156 10.77 8.95 -7.83
C ALA A 156 10.15 9.97 -6.85
N ARG A 157 10.00 9.61 -5.58
CA ARG A 157 9.52 10.54 -4.54
C ARG A 157 10.52 11.64 -4.22
N ILE A 158 11.81 11.32 -4.19
CA ILE A 158 12.89 12.31 -4.04
C ILE A 158 12.87 13.27 -5.23
N GLU A 159 12.82 12.74 -6.45
CA GLU A 159 12.79 13.51 -7.68
C GLU A 159 11.56 14.45 -7.74
N LYS A 160 10.36 13.94 -7.42
CA LYS A 160 9.13 14.74 -7.36
C LYS A 160 9.21 15.87 -6.32
N SER A 161 10.07 15.73 -5.32
CA SER A 161 10.29 16.73 -4.28
C SER A 161 11.42 17.70 -4.61
N ARG A 162 12.10 17.55 -5.75
CA ARG A 162 13.16 18.44 -6.23
C ARG A 162 12.69 19.89 -6.25
N ARG A 163 13.53 20.78 -5.74
CA ARG A 163 13.27 22.22 -5.76
C ARG A 163 13.64 22.83 -7.10
N ASP A 164 14.91 22.73 -7.46
CA ASP A 164 15.51 23.34 -8.64
C ASP A 164 16.41 22.34 -9.41
N ALA A 165 16.89 22.77 -10.57
CA ALA A 165 17.93 22.04 -11.29
C ALA A 165 19.18 21.89 -10.40
N GLY A 166 19.75 20.68 -10.31
CA GLY A 166 20.92 20.43 -9.46
C GLY A 166 21.01 19.00 -8.96
N ALA A 167 21.92 18.73 -8.03
CA ALA A 167 21.97 17.43 -7.38
C ALA A 167 20.82 17.29 -6.37
N ILE A 168 20.39 16.06 -6.10
CA ILE A 168 19.48 15.69 -5.00
C ILE A 168 19.97 14.37 -4.39
N PRO A 169 19.58 14.03 -3.16
CA PRO A 169 19.87 12.71 -2.59
C PRO A 169 19.28 11.58 -3.43
N SER A 170 19.84 10.38 -3.31
CA SER A 170 19.31 9.17 -3.95
C SER A 170 19.34 7.99 -2.99
N ILE A 171 18.49 7.00 -3.21
CA ILE A 171 18.48 5.75 -2.46
C ILE A 171 19.22 4.67 -3.24
N SER A 172 20.27 4.14 -2.63
CA SER A 172 21.05 3.02 -3.14
C SER A 172 20.27 1.70 -3.08
N SER A 173 20.66 0.76 -3.94
CA SER A 173 20.16 -0.61 -3.87
C SER A 173 20.51 -1.25 -2.53
N GLY A 174 21.72 -1.00 -2.00
CA GLY A 174 22.16 -1.51 -0.70
C GLY A 174 21.24 -1.08 0.45
N THR A 175 20.77 0.16 0.45
CA THR A 175 19.81 0.66 1.43
C THR A 175 18.45 0.02 1.30
N VAL A 176 17.96 -0.19 0.08
CA VAL A 176 16.72 -0.94 -0.13
C VAL A 176 16.85 -2.37 0.38
N HIS A 177 17.95 -3.07 0.09
CA HIS A 177 18.17 -4.42 0.61
C HIS A 177 18.23 -4.45 2.14
N ARG A 178 18.84 -3.44 2.78
CA ARG A 178 18.84 -3.31 4.24
C ARG A 178 17.44 -3.10 4.79
N LEU A 179 16.63 -2.24 4.18
CA LEU A 179 15.24 -2.00 4.57
C LEU A 179 14.40 -3.28 4.42
N LEU A 180 14.54 -3.99 3.31
CA LEU A 180 13.83 -5.25 3.08
C LEU A 180 14.30 -6.36 4.02
N LYS A 181 15.59 -6.42 4.34
CA LYS A 181 16.10 -7.37 5.34
C LYS A 181 15.54 -7.07 6.73
N LYS A 182 15.38 -5.80 7.08
CA LYS A 182 14.92 -5.35 8.40
C LYS A 182 13.40 -5.44 8.57
N TYR A 183 12.65 -4.99 7.58
CA TYR A 183 11.19 -4.83 7.64
C TYR A 183 10.42 -5.85 6.80
N GLY A 184 11.11 -6.60 5.94
CA GLY A 184 10.49 -7.57 5.04
C GLY A 184 9.44 -6.88 4.16
N PRO A 185 8.17 -7.31 4.24
CA PRO A 185 7.09 -6.72 3.47
C PRO A 185 6.43 -5.49 4.12
N ASP A 186 6.79 -5.12 5.36
CA ASP A 186 6.25 -3.93 6.02
C ASP A 186 6.86 -2.63 5.44
N ILE A 187 6.40 -2.27 4.24
CA ILE A 187 6.83 -1.07 3.54
C ILE A 187 6.50 0.21 4.32
N ARG A 188 5.45 0.21 5.15
CA ARG A 188 5.11 1.39 5.98
C ARG A 188 6.25 1.72 6.93
N SER A 189 6.74 0.70 7.63
CA SER A 189 7.88 0.86 8.54
C SER A 189 9.16 1.25 7.80
N ALA A 190 9.39 0.69 6.60
CA ALA A 190 10.54 1.09 5.77
C ALA A 190 10.47 2.56 5.32
N ILE A 191 9.28 3.04 4.90
CA ILE A 191 9.05 4.44 4.51
C ILE A 191 9.22 5.37 5.71
N HIS A 192 8.71 4.98 6.88
CA HIS A 192 8.88 5.75 8.10
C HIS A 192 10.36 5.88 8.51
N GLU A 193 11.17 4.81 8.38
CA GLU A 193 12.63 4.92 8.59
C GLU A 193 13.27 5.92 7.60
N MET A 194 12.86 5.91 6.34
CA MET A 194 13.36 6.87 5.34
C MET A 194 12.96 8.30 5.66
N TYR A 195 11.75 8.52 6.18
CA TYR A 195 11.32 9.82 6.68
C TYR A 195 12.26 10.36 7.75
N VAL A 196 12.55 9.55 8.78
CA VAL A 196 13.47 9.92 9.86
C VAL A 196 14.89 10.16 9.34
N THR A 197 15.35 9.30 8.43
CA THR A 197 16.68 9.43 7.81
C THR A 197 16.81 10.77 7.09
N PHE A 198 15.84 11.14 6.26
CA PHE A 198 15.86 12.39 5.51
C PHE A 198 15.63 13.62 6.38
N GLN A 199 14.88 13.49 7.49
CA GLN A 199 14.70 14.55 8.47
C GLN A 199 16.04 14.97 9.10
N SER A 200 16.97 14.03 9.27
CA SER A 200 18.31 14.25 9.84
C SER A 200 19.43 14.46 8.80
N LEU A 201 19.11 14.43 7.50
CA LEU A 201 20.12 14.45 6.45
C LEU A 201 20.62 15.88 6.21
N ASN A 202 21.92 16.11 6.41
CA ASN A 202 22.53 17.44 6.37
C ASN A 202 23.18 17.81 5.02
N ASN A 203 23.37 16.84 4.12
CA ASN A 203 24.02 17.06 2.84
C ASN A 203 23.50 16.10 1.78
N ILE A 204 23.60 16.52 0.51
CA ILE A 204 23.28 15.67 -0.64
C ILE A 204 24.26 14.50 -0.67
N ARG A 205 23.73 13.28 -0.62
CA ARG A 205 24.49 12.03 -0.75
C ARG A 205 23.57 10.89 -1.18
N CYS A 206 24.19 9.83 -1.69
CA CYS A 206 23.53 8.54 -1.84
C CYS A 206 23.35 7.92 -0.44
N VAL A 207 22.13 7.50 -0.14
CA VAL A 207 21.72 6.90 1.13
C VAL A 207 21.60 5.40 0.99
#